data_AF-A0A6P4HZ39-F1
#
_entry.id   AF-A0A6P4HZ39-F1
#
_cell.length_a   1.000
_cell.length_b   1.000
_cell.length_c   1.000
_cell.angle_alpha   90.00
_cell.angle_beta   90.00
_cell.angle_gamma   90.00
#
_symmetry.space_group_name_H-M   'P 1'
#
loop_
_entity.id
_entity.type
_entity.pdbx_description
1 polymer ?
#
loop_
_entity_poly.entity_id
_entity_poly.type
_entity_poly.pdbx_seq_one_letter_code
_entity_poly.pdbx_strand_id
1 'polypeptide(L)'
;MKLLAFLLLSLYIFYVKSEACDKPEPDTDYCLRVCYKTNNTVCANNGICYSHFYNMCVLSNKNCHCIEHKLPVFKFISKGPCVNPTLRRCLNPPVTPPPPASSRG
;
A
#
# COMPACT_ATOMS: atom_id res chain seq x y z
N MET A 1 18.75 30.74 14.48
CA MET A 1 19.46 29.84 13.55
C MET A 1 19.25 28.35 13.86
N LYS A 2 19.45 27.85 15.09
CA LYS A 2 19.32 26.40 15.41
C LYS A 2 17.88 25.87 15.42
N LEU A 3 16.90 26.65 15.90
CA LEU A 3 15.47 26.26 15.92
C LEU A 3 14.89 25.99 14.52
N LEU A 4 15.34 26.73 13.51
CA LEU A 4 14.89 26.53 12.14
C LEU A 4 15.35 25.18 11.58
N ALA A 5 16.56 24.74 11.94
CA ALA A 5 17.08 23.43 11.53
C ALA A 5 16.33 22.27 12.22
N PHE A 6 15.94 22.43 13.49
CA PHE A 6 15.11 21.43 14.20
C PHE A 6 13.72 21.27 13.58
N LEU A 7 13.12 22.35 13.07
CA LEU A 7 11.86 22.29 12.31
C LEU A 7 12.02 21.59 10.96
N LEU A 8 13.12 21.85 10.25
CA LEU A 8 13.40 21.19 8.97
C LEU A 8 13.72 19.70 9.15
N LEU A 9 14.39 19.32 10.24
CA LEU A 9 14.66 17.93 10.57
C LEU A 9 13.40 17.17 11.02
N SER A 10 12.49 17.82 11.74
CA SER A 10 11.21 17.20 12.11
C SER A 10 10.28 17.03 10.91
N LEU A 11 10.27 17.97 9.96
CA LEU A 11 9.63 17.79 8.65
C LEU A 11 10.22 16.60 7.85
N TYR A 12 11.53 16.34 7.95
CA TYR A 12 12.18 15.15 7.39
C TYR A 12 11.85 13.84 8.16
N ILE A 13 11.48 13.92 9.44
CA ILE A 13 11.02 12.75 10.22
C ILE A 13 9.59 12.35 9.85
N PHE A 14 8.74 13.27 9.38
CA PHE A 14 7.44 12.97 8.74
C PHE A 14 7.58 12.40 7.31
N TYR A 15 8.73 12.57 6.69
CA TYR A 15 9.01 12.15 5.32
C TYR A 15 9.23 10.62 5.16
N VAL A 16 9.45 9.84 6.23
CA VAL A 16 9.73 8.39 6.15
C VAL A 16 8.61 7.51 6.75
N LYS A 17 7.71 8.11 7.53
CA LYS A 17 6.66 7.39 8.27
C LYS A 17 5.34 7.36 7.50
N SER A 18 5.22 6.46 6.54
CA SER A 18 4.10 5.51 6.49
C SER A 18 4.32 4.57 5.31
N GLU A 19 4.56 3.33 5.68
CA GLU A 19 4.89 2.21 4.82
C GLU A 19 3.84 2.05 3.73
N ALA A 20 4.30 1.63 2.55
CA ALA A 20 3.44 1.35 1.41
C ALA A 20 2.17 0.64 1.88
N CYS A 21 1.04 1.07 1.33
CA CYS A 21 -0.27 0.47 1.51
C CYS A 21 -0.22 -1.00 1.07
N ASP A 22 0.31 -1.89 1.90
CA ASP A 22 0.58 -3.28 1.57
C ASP A 22 0.15 -4.22 2.69
N LYS A 23 -0.29 -3.69 3.83
CA LYS A 23 -0.95 -4.51 4.84
C LYS A 23 -2.28 -5.05 4.30
N PRO A 24 -2.50 -6.37 4.36
CA PRO A 24 -3.85 -6.92 4.31
C PRO A 24 -4.46 -6.70 5.70
N GLU A 25 -5.34 -5.71 5.85
CA GLU A 25 -6.20 -5.61 7.04
C GLU A 25 -7.55 -6.29 6.76
N PRO A 26 -8.19 -6.87 7.79
CA PRO A 26 -9.41 -7.64 7.63
C PRO A 26 -10.64 -6.73 7.54
N ASP A 27 -11.49 -7.04 6.56
CA ASP A 27 -12.96 -6.99 6.62
C ASP A 27 -13.65 -5.67 7.07
N THR A 28 -13.10 -4.50 6.74
CA THR A 28 -13.96 -3.32 6.55
C THR A 28 -14.53 -3.34 5.12
N ASP A 29 -15.75 -3.87 5.02
CA ASP A 29 -16.53 -4.17 3.82
C ASP A 29 -16.66 -3.02 2.79
N TYR A 30 -16.35 -1.78 3.18
CA TYR A 30 -16.51 -0.60 2.32
C TYR A 30 -15.60 -0.61 1.07
N CYS A 31 -14.36 -1.05 1.21
CA CYS A 31 -13.39 -1.07 0.10
C CYS A 31 -13.33 -2.42 -0.63
N LEU A 32 -14.00 -3.45 -0.12
CA LEU A 32 -13.96 -4.80 -0.66
C LEU A 32 -15.00 -4.95 -1.79
N ARG A 33 -14.56 -4.78 -3.03
CA ARG A 33 -15.37 -5.18 -4.19
C ARG A 33 -14.99 -6.58 -4.65
N VAL A 34 -15.97 -7.40 -4.99
CA VAL A 34 -15.71 -8.73 -5.56
C VAL A 34 -15.04 -8.54 -6.94
N CYS A 35 -13.80 -9.00 -7.05
CA CYS A 35 -13.03 -8.94 -8.29
C CYS A 35 -12.93 -10.33 -8.93
N TYR A 36 -13.30 -10.41 -10.22
CA TYR A 36 -13.11 -11.65 -10.97
C TYR A 36 -11.62 -11.99 -11.11
N LYS A 37 -11.29 -13.27 -10.95
CA LYS A 37 -9.93 -13.78 -11.18
C LYS A 37 -9.65 -13.87 -12.69
N THR A 38 -9.20 -12.76 -13.26
CA THR A 38 -8.81 -12.63 -14.66
C THR A 38 -7.29 -12.56 -14.78
N ASN A 39 -6.73 -13.02 -15.89
CA ASN A 39 -5.28 -12.96 -16.17
C ASN A 39 -4.83 -11.57 -16.67
N ASN A 40 -5.49 -10.51 -16.21
CA ASN A 40 -5.27 -9.13 -16.66
C ASN A 40 -4.36 -8.39 -15.68
N THR A 41 -3.20 -8.98 -15.36
CA THR A 41 -2.25 -8.39 -14.40
C THR A 41 -1.96 -6.94 -14.77
N VAL A 42 -1.81 -6.09 -13.77
CA VAL A 42 -1.42 -4.69 -13.95
C VAL A 42 -0.23 -4.35 -13.06
N CYS A 43 0.63 -3.50 -13.59
CA CYS A 43 1.74 -2.89 -12.87
C CYS A 43 1.31 -1.51 -12.36
N ALA A 44 1.60 -1.21 -11.10
CA ALA A 44 1.35 0.10 -10.52
C ALA A 44 2.45 0.47 -9.50
N ASN A 45 2.65 1.77 -9.24
CA ASN A 45 3.54 2.26 -8.19
C ASN A 45 2.88 3.36 -7.37
N ASN A 46 3.33 3.56 -6.14
CA ASN A 46 2.84 4.65 -5.29
C ASN A 46 3.86 5.79 -5.13
N GLY A 47 4.82 5.90 -6.05
CA GLY A 47 5.95 6.83 -5.96
C GLY A 47 7.08 6.38 -5.00
N ILE A 48 6.88 5.33 -4.21
CA ILE A 48 7.89 4.78 -3.28
C ILE A 48 8.36 3.40 -3.75
N CYS A 49 7.43 2.54 -4.14
CA CYS A 49 7.69 1.19 -4.63
C CYS A 49 6.65 0.79 -5.68
N TYR A 50 6.95 -0.26 -6.46
CA TYR A 50 5.99 -0.85 -7.41
C TYR A 50 5.39 -2.15 -6.87
N SER A 51 4.19 -2.48 -7.33
CA SER A 51 3.53 -3.76 -7.07
C SER A 51 2.76 -4.26 -8.31
N HIS A 52 2.45 -5.55 -8.29
CA HIS A 52 1.65 -6.22 -9.31
C HIS A 52 0.26 -6.53 -8.73
N PHE A 53 -0.78 -6.24 -9.49
CA PHE A 53 -2.16 -6.55 -9.12
C PHE A 53 -2.76 -7.48 -10.16
N TYR A 54 -3.58 -8.45 -9.74
CA TYR A 54 -4.21 -9.41 -10.65
C TYR A 54 -5.02 -8.75 -11.76
N ASN A 55 -5.64 -7.61 -11.45
CA ASN A 55 -6.36 -6.78 -12.39
C ASN A 55 -6.63 -5.39 -11.80
N MET A 56 -7.26 -4.54 -12.60
CA MET A 56 -7.61 -3.17 -12.21
C MET A 56 -8.56 -3.11 -11.01
N CYS A 57 -9.47 -4.08 -10.85
CA CYS A 57 -10.38 -4.11 -9.71
C CYS A 57 -9.63 -4.31 -8.39
N VAL A 58 -8.66 -5.24 -8.35
CA VAL A 58 -7.83 -5.46 -7.16
C VAL A 58 -6.99 -4.21 -6.84
N LEU A 59 -6.46 -3.53 -7.87
CA LEU A 59 -5.79 -2.24 -7.70
C LEU A 59 -6.73 -1.17 -7.10
N SER A 60 -7.97 -1.08 -7.59
CA SER A 60 -8.97 -0.14 -7.08
C SER A 60 -9.34 -0.41 -5.62
N ASN A 61 -9.57 -1.67 -5.25
CA ASN A 61 -9.84 -2.04 -3.85
C ASN A 61 -8.67 -1.64 -2.96
N LYS A 62 -7.43 -1.94 -3.40
CA LYS A 62 -6.24 -1.56 -2.65
C LYS A 62 -6.16 -0.04 -2.46
N ASN A 63 -6.36 0.72 -3.53
CA ASN A 63 -6.34 2.19 -3.47
C ASN A 63 -7.44 2.75 -2.56
N CYS A 64 -8.62 2.13 -2.51
CA CYS A 64 -9.66 2.51 -1.56
C CYS A 64 -9.15 2.40 -0.12
N HIS A 65 -8.55 1.26 0.25
CA HIS A 65 -7.92 1.10 1.56
C HIS A 65 -6.80 2.12 1.79
N CYS A 66 -5.96 2.41 0.79
CA CYS A 66 -4.92 3.41 0.95
C CYS A 66 -5.50 4.79 1.26
N ILE A 67 -6.60 5.18 0.59
CA ILE A 67 -7.26 6.46 0.81
C ILE A 67 -7.85 6.53 2.23
N GLU A 68 -8.55 5.48 2.66
CA GLU A 68 -9.16 5.41 4.00
C GLU A 68 -8.11 5.59 5.11
N HIS A 69 -6.94 4.96 4.95
CA HIS A 69 -5.86 5.01 5.93
C HIS A 69 -4.85 6.16 5.69
N LYS A 70 -5.14 7.08 4.76
CA LYS A 70 -4.26 8.20 4.38
C LYS A 70 -2.84 7.76 3.96
N LEU A 71 -2.76 6.61 3.30
CA LEU A 71 -1.54 6.03 2.74
C LEU A 71 -1.35 6.37 1.26
N PRO A 72 -0.12 6.30 0.72
CA PRO A 72 0.14 6.51 -0.70
C PRO A 72 -0.59 5.50 -1.60
N VAL A 73 -1.41 6.01 -2.53
CA VAL A 73 -2.12 5.20 -3.53
C VAL A 73 -1.21 4.74 -4.66
N PHE A 74 -1.53 3.58 -5.23
CA PHE A 74 -0.87 3.05 -6.41
C PHE A 74 -1.45 3.64 -7.69
N LYS A 75 -0.60 4.26 -8.50
CA LYS A 75 -0.88 4.74 -9.85
C LYS A 75 -0.55 3.65 -10.85
N PHE A 76 -1.50 3.36 -11.74
CA PHE A 76 -1.32 2.45 -12.85
C PHE A 76 -0.15 2.90 -13.74
N ILE A 77 0.69 1.94 -14.14
CA ILE A 77 1.81 2.16 -15.06
C ILE A 77 1.51 1.46 -16.40
N SER A 78 1.24 0.16 -16.35
CA SER A 78 1.07 -0.65 -17.55
C SER A 78 0.20 -1.88 -17.29
N LYS A 79 -0.36 -2.42 -18.38
CA LYS A 79 -0.91 -3.78 -18.39
C LYS A 79 0.24 -4.78 -18.41
N GLY A 80 0.05 -5.91 -17.76
CA GLY A 80 1.06 -6.94 -17.58
C GLY A 80 1.99 -6.68 -16.38
N PRO A 81 3.10 -7.44 -16.29
CA PRO A 81 4.08 -7.26 -15.23
C PRO A 81 4.83 -5.93 -15.36
N CYS A 82 5.35 -5.43 -14.24
CA CYS A 82 6.31 -4.33 -14.23
C CYS A 82 7.60 -4.74 -14.95
N VAL A 83 7.91 -4.07 -16.07
CA VAL A 83 9.15 -4.28 -16.84
C VAL A 83 10.11 -3.13 -16.56
N ASN A 84 11.37 -3.45 -16.21
CA ASN A 84 12.41 -2.48 -15.85
C ASN A 84 11.97 -1.41 -14.83
N PRO A 85 11.39 -1.80 -13.68
CA PRO A 85 10.98 -0.81 -12.68
C PRO A 85 12.20 -0.09 -12.10
N THR A 86 12.19 1.24 -12.15
CA THR A 86 13.19 2.09 -11.49
C THR A 86 13.05 2.09 -9.97
N LEU A 87 11.82 1.85 -9.49
CA LEU A 87 11.50 1.70 -8.08
C LEU A 87 11.74 0.25 -7.64
N ARG A 88 12.00 0.06 -6.35
CA ARG A 88 12.02 -1.28 -5.75
C ARG A 88 10.61 -1.86 -5.64
N ARG A 89 10.48 -3.18 -5.56
CA ARG A 89 9.20 -3.84 -5.29
C ARG A 89 8.74 -3.50 -3.88
N CYS A 90 7.45 -3.31 -3.67
CA CYS A 90 6.88 -3.22 -2.33
C CYS A 90 7.14 -4.55 -1.61
N LEU A 91 7.77 -4.47 -0.44
CA LEU A 91 7.95 -5.63 0.42
C LEU A 91 6.72 -5.69 1.32
N ASN A 92 6.00 -6.80 1.29
CA ASN A 92 5.01 -7.07 2.33
C ASN A 92 5.75 -7.01 3.68
N PRO A 93 5.30 -6.22 4.67
CA PRO A 93 5.75 -6.45 6.03
C PRO A 93 5.41 -7.91 6.40
N PRO A 94 6.28 -8.61 7.16
CA PRO A 94 5.98 -9.97 7.58
C PRO A 94 4.61 -9.98 8.27
N VAL A 95 3.71 -10.83 7.79
CA VAL A 95 2.39 -11.05 8.38
C VAL A 95 2.62 -11.63 9.77
N THR A 96 2.67 -10.78 10.80
CA THR A 96 2.51 -11.28 12.16
C THR A 96 1.10 -11.85 12.25
N PRO A 97 0.93 -13.13 12.61
CA PRO A 97 -0.39 -13.72 12.74
C PRO A 97 -1.25 -12.87 13.69
N PRO A 98 -2.56 -12.75 13.43
CA PRO A 98 -3.46 -12.00 14.31
C PRO A 98 -3.35 -12.56 15.73
N PRO A 99 -3.36 -11.70 16.77
CA PRO A 99 -3.36 -12.19 18.15
C PRO A 99 -4.56 -13.12 18.34
N PRO A 100 -4.39 -14.26 19.03
CA PRO A 100 -5.48 -15.20 19.25
C PRO A 100 -6.65 -14.48 19.92
N ALA A 101 -7.86 -14.74 19.42
CA ALA A 101 -9.08 -14.16 19.95
C ALA A 101 -9.16 -14.41 21.47
N SER A 102 -9.17 -13.33 22.24
CA SER A 102 -9.37 -13.38 23.69
C SER A 102 -10.78 -13.88 23.97
N SER A 103 -10.91 -15.15 24.33
CA SER A 103 -12.14 -15.70 24.90
C SER A 103 -12.34 -15.07 26.28
N ARG A 104 -13.19 -14.05 26.37
CA ARG A 104 -13.78 -13.64 27.64
C ARG A 104 -14.68 -14.79 28.12
N GLY A 105 -14.25 -15.44 29.20
CA GLY A 105 -15.13 -16.20 30.10
C GLY A 105 -15.82 -15.27 31.09
#